data_AF-A0A1D6P2R8-F1
#
_entry.id   AF-A0A1D6P2R8-F1
#
_cell.length_a   1.000
_cell.length_b   1.000
_cell.length_c   1.000
_cell.angle_alpha   90.00
_cell.angle_beta   90.00
_cell.angle_gamma   90.00
#
_symmetry.space_group_name_H-M   'P 1'
#
loop_
_entity.id
_entity.type
_entity.pdbx_description
1 polymer ?
#
loop_
_entity_poly.entity_id
_entity_poly.type
_entity_poly.pdbx_seq_one_letter_code
_entity_poly.pdbx_strand_id
1 'polypeptide(L)'
;MGKEKTHINIVVIGHVDSGKSTTTGHLIYKLGGIDKRVIERFEKEAAEMNKRSFKYAWVLDKLKAERERGITIDIALWKFETTKYYCTVIDAPGHRDFIKNMITGTSQADCAVLIIDSTTGGFEAGISKDGQTREHALLAFTLGVKQMICCCNKMDATTPKYSKARYDEIVKEVSSYLKKVGYNPDKIHFVPISGFEGGLQTSPCVSPFRMCTRLVVLELSLLDVLRLVSLSLVWLLLLGLLVLLLRLSPLRCTMRLSRRPFPVTMLAST
;
A
#
# COMPACT_ATOMS: atom_id res chain seq x y z
N MET A 1 -22.45 -15.31 18.87
CA MET A 1 -22.20 -13.86 18.77
C MET A 1 -21.33 -13.63 17.55
N GLY A 2 -21.86 -13.02 16.49
CA GLY A 2 -21.08 -12.73 15.28
C GLY A 2 -19.96 -11.75 15.65
N LYS A 3 -18.72 -12.03 15.23
CA LYS A 3 -17.60 -11.11 15.43
C LYS A 3 -17.97 -9.75 14.81
N GLU A 4 -18.07 -8.71 15.62
CA GLU A 4 -18.25 -7.34 15.13
C GLU A 4 -17.07 -7.01 14.21
N LYS A 5 -17.38 -6.63 12.97
CA LYS A 5 -16.37 -6.22 11.99
C LYS A 5 -15.85 -4.84 12.38
N THR A 6 -14.53 -4.68 12.41
CA THR A 6 -13.90 -3.39 12.70
C THR A 6 -14.25 -2.38 11.60
N HIS A 7 -14.59 -1.16 12.00
CA HIS A 7 -14.86 -0.05 11.09
C HIS A 7 -13.57 0.74 10.82
N ILE A 8 -13.30 1.06 9.56
CA ILE A 8 -12.08 1.75 9.12
C ILE A 8 -12.45 2.89 8.16
N ASN A 9 -11.89 4.06 8.42
CA ASN A 9 -12.05 5.25 7.61
C ASN A 9 -10.81 5.46 6.73
N ILE A 10 -11.05 5.61 5.43
CA ILE A 10 -10.01 5.74 4.40
C ILE A 10 -10.20 7.08 3.70
N VAL A 11 -9.23 7.99 3.79
CA VAL A 11 -9.27 9.26 3.04
C VAL A 11 -8.46 9.17 1.76
N VAL A 12 -9.01 9.67 0.66
CA VAL A 12 -8.32 9.75 -0.64
C VAL A 12 -7.82 11.17 -0.84
N ILE A 13 -6.50 11.32 -0.93
CA ILE A 13 -5.79 12.60 -1.02
C ILE A 13 -4.86 12.63 -2.23
N GLY A 14 -4.43 13.81 -2.67
CA GLY A 14 -3.55 13.98 -3.83
C GLY A 14 -3.82 15.27 -4.61
N HIS A 15 -2.96 15.54 -5.60
CA HIS A 15 -3.01 16.75 -6.41
C HIS A 15 -4.32 16.92 -7.20
N VAL A 16 -4.67 18.15 -7.57
CA VAL A 16 -5.68 18.43 -8.60
C VAL A 16 -5.35 17.64 -9.86
N ASP A 17 -6.38 17.14 -10.53
CA ASP A 17 -6.30 16.29 -11.72
C ASP A 17 -5.56 14.96 -11.57
N SER A 18 -5.12 14.56 -10.36
CA SER A 18 -4.53 13.23 -10.16
C SER A 18 -5.52 12.07 -10.30
N GLY A 19 -6.82 12.37 -10.44
CA GLY A 19 -7.88 11.38 -10.66
C GLY A 19 -8.39 10.69 -9.39
N LYS A 20 -8.39 11.39 -8.25
CA LYS A 20 -8.93 10.93 -6.96
C LYS A 20 -10.38 10.43 -7.08
N SER A 21 -11.30 11.33 -7.40
CA SER A 21 -12.74 11.06 -7.48
C SER A 21 -13.08 10.06 -8.59
N THR A 22 -12.33 10.09 -9.71
CA THR A 22 -12.46 9.08 -10.77
C THR A 22 -12.11 7.68 -10.25
N THR A 23 -11.00 7.55 -9.52
CA THR A 23 -10.55 6.27 -8.95
C THR A 23 -11.53 5.78 -7.89
N THR A 24 -11.97 6.66 -7.00
CA THR A 24 -12.95 6.35 -5.96
C THR A 24 -14.28 5.93 -6.57
N GLY A 25 -14.82 6.71 -7.52
CA GLY A 25 -16.09 6.39 -8.19
C GLY A 25 -16.03 5.08 -8.98
N HIS A 26 -14.90 4.77 -9.60
CA HIS A 26 -14.71 3.50 -10.29
C HIS A 26 -14.64 2.32 -9.29
N LEU A 27 -13.97 2.49 -8.15
CA LEU A 27 -13.97 1.47 -7.09
C LEU A 27 -15.40 1.17 -6.61
N ILE A 28 -16.20 2.21 -6.38
CA ILE A 28 -17.61 2.10 -5.98
C ILE A 28 -18.41 1.31 -7.03
N TYR A 29 -18.22 1.64 -8.30
CA TYR A 29 -18.87 0.93 -9.40
C TYR A 29 -18.52 -0.56 -9.41
N LYS A 30 -17.24 -0.90 -9.26
CA LYS A 30 -16.79 -2.30 -9.27
C LYS A 30 -17.29 -3.11 -8.07
N LEU A 31 -17.53 -2.45 -6.94
CA LEU A 31 -18.14 -3.06 -5.76
C LEU A 31 -19.66 -3.24 -5.90
N GLY A 32 -20.25 -2.86 -7.04
CA GLY A 32 -21.68 -2.96 -7.27
C GLY A 32 -22.48 -1.89 -6.52
N GLY A 33 -21.82 -0.84 -6.02
CA GLY A 33 -22.46 0.24 -5.26
C GLY A 33 -23.34 1.16 -6.10
N ILE A 34 -23.29 1.04 -7.44
CA ILE A 34 -24.02 1.89 -8.38
C ILE A 34 -24.65 1.02 -9.46
N ASP A 35 -25.92 1.28 -9.75
CA ASP A 35 -26.63 0.67 -10.88
C ASP A 35 -26.00 1.10 -12.21
N LYS A 36 -25.80 0.15 -13.12
CA LYS A 36 -25.26 0.37 -14.46
C LYS A 36 -26.02 1.46 -15.21
N ARG A 37 -27.34 1.53 -15.04
CA ARG A 37 -28.20 2.55 -15.69
C ARG A 37 -27.84 3.97 -15.29
N VAL A 38 -27.45 4.17 -14.04
CA VAL A 38 -27.06 5.50 -13.53
C VAL A 38 -25.75 5.95 -14.15
N ILE A 39 -24.79 5.03 -14.30
CA ILE A 39 -23.51 5.34 -14.97
C ILE A 39 -23.70 5.61 -16.45
N GLU A 40 -24.54 4.83 -17.14
CA GLU A 40 -24.85 5.07 -18.56
C GLU A 40 -25.47 6.46 -18.77
N ARG A 41 -26.33 6.91 -17.85
CA ARG A 41 -26.87 8.28 -17.88
C ARG A 41 -25.75 9.31 -17.70
N PHE A 42 -24.90 9.16 -16.69
CA PHE A 42 -23.78 10.08 -16.47
C PHE A 42 -22.77 10.06 -17.62
N GLU A 43 -22.56 8.93 -18.29
CA GLU A 43 -21.70 8.84 -19.46
C GLU A 43 -22.26 9.63 -20.65
N LYS A 44 -23.58 9.64 -20.85
CA LYS A 44 -24.24 10.48 -21.85
C LYS A 44 -24.13 11.96 -21.51
N GLU A 45 -24.51 12.36 -20.30
CA GLU A 45 -24.43 13.76 -19.85
C GLU A 45 -22.98 14.28 -19.88
N ALA A 46 -22.00 13.46 -19.47
CA ALA A 46 -20.59 13.83 -19.50
C ALA A 46 -20.05 13.91 -20.94
N ALA A 47 -20.56 13.10 -21.87
CA ALA A 47 -20.21 13.19 -23.28
C ALA A 47 -20.75 14.49 -23.92
N GLU A 48 -21.97 14.91 -23.57
CA GLU A 48 -22.54 16.20 -24.01
C GLU A 48 -21.69 17.39 -23.52
N MET A 49 -21.08 17.28 -22.34
CA MET A 49 -20.18 18.30 -21.79
C MET A 49 -18.71 18.16 -22.25
N ASN A 50 -18.40 17.29 -23.22
CA ASN A 50 -17.02 16.96 -23.64
C ASN A 50 -16.10 16.48 -22.49
N LYS A 51 -16.67 15.99 -21.40
CA LYS A 51 -15.97 15.50 -20.20
C LYS A 51 -16.19 13.99 -19.99
N ARG A 52 -16.17 13.20 -21.05
CA ARG A 52 -16.52 11.75 -21.00
C ARG A 52 -15.70 10.95 -19.97
N SER A 53 -14.48 11.39 -19.65
CA SER A 53 -13.62 10.80 -18.61
C SER A 53 -14.12 10.98 -17.17
N PHE A 54 -15.05 11.92 -16.93
CA PHE A 54 -15.58 12.25 -15.60
C PHE A 54 -16.77 11.39 -15.16
N LYS A 55 -17.20 10.41 -15.98
CA LYS A 55 -18.37 9.57 -15.67
C LYS A 55 -18.34 8.93 -14.28
N TYR A 56 -17.15 8.55 -13.80
CA TYR A 56 -16.96 7.98 -12.47
C TYR A 56 -16.88 9.05 -11.36
N ALA A 57 -16.34 10.23 -11.64
CA ALA A 57 -16.24 11.32 -10.66
C ALA A 57 -17.63 11.86 -10.29
N TRP A 58 -18.55 11.95 -11.27
CA TRP A 58 -19.91 12.46 -11.06
C TRP A 58 -20.81 11.61 -10.16
N VAL A 59 -20.38 10.40 -9.84
CA VAL A 59 -20.99 9.57 -8.80
C VAL A 59 -20.86 10.25 -7.43
N LEU A 60 -19.70 10.86 -7.19
CA LEU A 60 -19.33 11.52 -5.94
C LEU A 60 -19.69 13.01 -5.99
N ASP A 61 -19.42 13.66 -7.12
CA ASP A 61 -19.69 15.08 -7.34
C ASP A 61 -21.20 15.31 -7.60
N LYS A 62 -21.92 15.65 -6.53
CA LYS A 62 -23.37 15.90 -6.56
C LYS A 62 -23.69 17.35 -6.87
N LEU A 63 -22.79 18.29 -6.60
CA LEU A 63 -23.06 19.70 -6.80
C LEU A 63 -22.88 20.08 -8.27
N LYS A 64 -23.79 20.92 -8.79
CA LYS A 64 -23.71 21.41 -10.17
C LYS A 64 -22.38 22.16 -10.44
N ALA A 65 -21.95 22.96 -9.45
CA ALA A 65 -20.69 23.70 -9.53
C ALA A 65 -19.45 22.78 -9.62
N GLU A 66 -19.47 21.60 -8.97
CA GLU A 66 -18.38 20.61 -9.07
C GLU A 66 -18.30 20.05 -10.49
N ARG A 67 -19.43 19.71 -11.09
CA ARG A 67 -19.50 19.15 -12.45
C ARG A 67 -19.10 20.17 -13.51
N GLU A 68 -19.56 21.41 -13.37
CA GLU A 68 -19.22 22.52 -14.27
C GLU A 68 -17.71 22.83 -14.21
N ARG A 69 -17.13 22.94 -13.02
CA ARG A 69 -15.71 23.26 -12.83
C ARG A 69 -14.78 22.05 -12.99
N GLY A 70 -15.28 20.83 -12.83
CA GLY A 70 -14.48 19.60 -12.85
C GLY A 70 -13.59 19.41 -11.62
N ILE A 71 -13.93 20.04 -10.50
CA ILE A 71 -13.20 19.92 -9.23
C ILE A 71 -14.16 19.55 -8.10
N THR A 72 -13.73 18.67 -7.21
CA THR A 72 -14.45 18.35 -5.98
C THR A 72 -14.36 19.51 -5.00
N ILE A 73 -15.50 19.94 -4.48
CA ILE A 73 -15.65 21.08 -3.56
C ILE A 73 -16.00 20.55 -2.17
N ASP A 74 -16.97 19.64 -2.08
CA ASP A 74 -17.44 19.06 -0.82
C ASP A 74 -16.91 17.63 -0.64
N ILE A 75 -16.92 17.17 0.62
CA ILE A 75 -16.44 15.83 0.97
C ILE A 75 -17.54 14.82 0.66
N ALA A 76 -17.23 13.80 -0.13
CA ALA A 76 -18.13 12.69 -0.36
C ALA A 76 -17.76 11.50 0.54
N LEU A 77 -18.73 11.01 1.31
CA LEU A 77 -18.59 9.81 2.11
C LEU A 77 -19.30 8.64 1.44
N TRP A 78 -18.59 7.54 1.26
CA TRP A 78 -19.18 6.30 0.75
C TRP A 78 -18.81 5.11 1.62
N LYS A 79 -19.78 4.26 1.91
CA LYS A 79 -19.63 3.11 2.82
C LYS A 79 -19.73 1.81 2.05
N PHE A 80 -18.87 0.86 2.38
CA PHE A 80 -18.94 -0.51 1.91
C PHE A 80 -18.46 -1.50 2.94
N GLU A 81 -18.80 -2.76 2.69
CA GLU A 81 -18.47 -3.87 3.55
C GLU A 81 -17.57 -4.84 2.80
N THR A 82 -16.51 -5.27 3.49
CA THR A 82 -15.69 -6.40 3.07
C THR A 82 -16.00 -7.62 3.93
N THR A 83 -15.38 -8.76 3.62
CA THR A 83 -15.55 -9.97 4.45
C THR A 83 -15.12 -9.77 5.90
N LYS A 84 -14.18 -8.84 6.16
CA LYS A 84 -13.56 -8.64 7.49
C LYS A 84 -13.85 -7.28 8.13
N TYR A 85 -14.14 -6.24 7.34
CA TYR A 85 -14.19 -4.85 7.81
C TYR A 85 -15.36 -4.08 7.21
N TYR A 86 -15.87 -3.12 7.97
CA TYR A 86 -16.68 -2.02 7.44
C TYR A 86 -15.75 -0.88 7.05
N CYS A 87 -15.90 -0.34 5.85
CA CYS A 87 -15.00 0.66 5.31
C CYS A 87 -15.80 1.88 4.87
N THR A 88 -15.37 3.06 5.31
CA THR A 88 -15.87 4.33 4.78
C THR A 88 -14.75 5.00 3.99
N VAL A 89 -14.99 5.26 2.72
CA VAL A 89 -14.09 6.05 1.87
C VAL A 89 -14.56 7.49 1.88
N ILE A 90 -13.59 8.38 2.12
CA ILE A 90 -13.74 9.83 2.19
C ILE A 90 -13.02 10.40 0.97
N ASP A 91 -13.78 10.89 -0.01
CA ASP A 91 -13.20 11.62 -1.13
C ASP A 91 -12.96 13.06 -0.71
N ALA A 92 -11.69 13.47 -0.66
CA ALA A 92 -11.31 14.80 -0.21
C ALA A 92 -10.92 15.69 -1.40
N PRO A 93 -11.25 17.00 -1.34
CA PRO A 93 -10.93 17.92 -2.42
C PRO A 93 -9.41 18.10 -2.58
N GLY A 94 -8.99 18.29 -3.83
CA GLY A 94 -7.58 18.52 -4.18
C GLY A 94 -7.15 19.98 -4.15
N HIS A 95 -8.09 20.92 -4.31
CA HIS A 95 -7.78 22.32 -4.57
C HIS A 95 -7.47 23.09 -3.28
N ARG A 96 -6.55 24.06 -3.35
CA ARG A 96 -6.08 24.84 -2.18
C ARG A 96 -7.22 25.56 -1.46
N ASP A 97 -8.12 26.16 -2.23
CA ASP A 97 -9.27 26.90 -1.70
C ASP A 97 -10.18 26.04 -0.80
N PHE A 98 -10.15 24.71 -0.97
CA PHE A 98 -10.99 23.76 -0.24
C PHE A 98 -10.20 22.89 0.75
N ILE A 99 -8.98 23.30 1.15
CA ILE A 99 -8.18 22.59 2.16
C ILE A 99 -8.93 22.42 3.49
N LYS A 100 -9.78 23.39 3.87
CA LYS A 100 -10.60 23.29 5.11
C LYS A 100 -11.48 22.04 5.13
N ASN A 101 -12.04 21.70 3.97
CA ASN A 101 -12.86 20.50 3.80
C ASN A 101 -11.96 19.25 3.84
N MET A 102 -10.81 19.29 3.17
CA MET A 102 -9.83 18.20 3.25
C MET A 102 -9.40 17.90 4.70
N ILE A 103 -9.14 18.92 5.53
CA ILE A 103 -8.77 18.75 6.95
C ILE A 103 -9.89 18.05 7.72
N THR A 104 -11.14 18.45 7.49
CA THR A 104 -12.32 17.87 8.15
C THR A 104 -12.53 16.40 7.77
N GLY A 105 -12.23 16.03 6.52
CA GLY A 105 -12.29 14.64 6.07
C GLY A 105 -11.12 13.79 6.58
N THR A 106 -9.93 14.38 6.60
CA THR A 106 -8.70 13.69 7.02
C THR A 106 -8.64 13.45 8.53
N SER A 107 -9.22 14.34 9.34
CA SER A 107 -9.28 14.16 10.80
C SER A 107 -10.14 12.98 11.25
N GLN A 108 -11.01 12.48 10.37
CA GLN A 108 -11.85 11.30 10.62
C GLN A 108 -11.22 10.00 10.11
N ALA A 109 -10.09 10.08 9.40
CA ALA A 109 -9.51 8.95 8.70
C ALA A 109 -8.48 8.19 9.56
N ASP A 110 -8.51 6.86 9.47
CA ASP A 110 -7.51 5.99 10.10
C ASP A 110 -6.30 5.77 9.17
N CYS A 111 -6.55 5.78 7.85
CA CYS A 111 -5.53 5.63 6.82
C CYS A 111 -5.77 6.55 5.63
N ALA A 112 -4.68 6.93 4.96
CA ALA A 112 -4.70 7.77 3.77
C ALA A 112 -4.31 7.00 2.52
N VAL A 113 -4.94 7.33 1.40
CA VAL A 113 -4.57 6.88 0.06
C VAL A 113 -4.12 8.11 -0.72
N LEU A 114 -2.82 8.18 -0.99
CA LEU A 114 -2.22 9.26 -1.78
C LEU A 114 -2.23 8.89 -3.26
N ILE A 115 -3.06 9.57 -4.05
CA ILE A 115 -3.15 9.41 -5.50
C ILE A 115 -2.17 10.36 -6.18
N ILE A 116 -1.23 9.78 -6.92
CA ILE A 116 -0.15 10.47 -7.63
C ILE A 116 -0.40 10.34 -9.13
N ASP A 117 -0.31 11.44 -9.87
CA ASP A 117 -0.34 11.39 -11.33
C ASP A 117 1.01 10.89 -11.86
N SER A 118 0.99 9.85 -12.69
CA SER A 118 2.21 9.26 -13.27
C SER A 118 2.57 9.82 -14.64
N THR A 119 1.68 10.61 -15.24
CA THR A 119 1.91 11.23 -16.55
C THR A 119 3.07 12.23 -16.51
N THR A 120 3.72 12.43 -17.66
CA THR A 120 4.75 13.45 -17.82
C THR A 120 4.11 14.83 -17.73
N GLY A 121 4.63 15.69 -16.86
CA GLY A 121 4.07 17.00 -16.53
C GLY A 121 3.12 16.96 -15.32
N GLY A 122 2.26 15.94 -15.23
CA GLY A 122 1.32 15.79 -14.11
C GLY A 122 2.03 15.48 -12.79
N PHE A 123 3.01 14.57 -12.81
CA PHE A 123 3.83 14.25 -11.64
C PHE A 123 4.64 15.46 -11.18
N GLU A 124 5.31 16.12 -12.12
CA GLU A 124 6.18 17.27 -11.89
C GLU A 124 5.39 18.45 -11.31
N ALA A 125 4.18 18.72 -11.82
CA ALA A 125 3.26 19.71 -11.26
C ALA A 125 2.87 19.35 -9.83
N GLY A 126 2.52 18.09 -9.57
CA GLY A 126 2.09 17.61 -8.26
C GLY A 126 3.18 17.64 -7.19
N ILE A 127 4.46 17.47 -7.55
CA ILE A 127 5.61 17.51 -6.63
C ILE A 127 6.33 18.86 -6.60
N SER A 128 5.95 19.80 -7.46
CA SER A 128 6.51 21.15 -7.51
C SER A 128 6.33 21.90 -6.19
N LYS A 129 6.98 23.06 -6.05
CA LYS A 129 6.76 23.94 -4.87
C LYS A 129 5.30 24.31 -4.70
N ASP A 130 4.58 24.44 -5.81
CA ASP A 130 3.17 24.75 -5.82
C ASP A 130 2.26 23.51 -5.83
N GLY A 131 2.86 22.33 -5.87
CA GLY A 131 2.15 21.06 -5.88
C GLY A 131 1.49 20.76 -4.54
N GLN A 132 0.26 20.23 -4.60
CA GLN A 132 -0.53 19.90 -3.41
C GLN A 132 -0.17 18.54 -2.82
N THR A 133 0.52 17.66 -3.56
CA THR A 133 0.88 16.31 -3.07
C THR A 133 1.67 16.38 -1.77
N ARG A 134 2.57 17.37 -1.69
CA ARG A 134 3.43 17.63 -0.54
C ARG A 134 2.64 18.11 0.67
N GLU A 135 1.86 19.16 0.45
CA GLU A 135 0.99 19.75 1.46
C GLU A 135 -0.02 18.72 2.02
N HIS A 136 -0.64 17.93 1.14
CA HIS A 136 -1.65 16.95 1.54
C HIS A 136 -1.04 15.81 2.37
N ALA A 137 0.15 15.32 2.01
CA ALA A 137 0.86 14.30 2.79
C ALA A 137 1.28 14.84 4.17
N LEU A 138 1.74 16.09 4.23
CA LEU A 138 2.07 16.75 5.50
C LEU A 138 0.83 16.91 6.39
N LEU A 139 -0.28 17.41 5.83
CA LEU A 139 -1.53 17.59 6.55
C LEU A 139 -2.04 16.25 7.11
N ALA A 140 -2.04 15.19 6.31
CA ALA A 140 -2.43 13.86 6.76
C ALA A 140 -1.58 13.37 7.95
N PHE A 141 -0.27 13.58 7.92
CA PHE A 141 0.61 13.20 9.02
C PHE A 141 0.32 14.01 10.28
N THR A 142 0.16 15.32 10.15
CA THR A 142 -0.11 16.22 11.30
C THR A 142 -1.47 15.94 11.96
N LEU A 143 -2.46 15.48 11.19
CA LEU A 143 -3.78 15.11 11.68
C LEU A 143 -3.81 13.70 12.31
N GLY A 144 -2.69 13.00 12.36
CA GLY A 144 -2.55 11.71 13.04
C GLY A 144 -2.69 10.48 12.13
N VAL A 145 -2.82 10.66 10.82
CA VAL A 145 -2.94 9.56 9.86
C VAL A 145 -1.55 8.96 9.60
N LYS A 146 -1.18 7.97 10.41
CA LYS A 146 0.15 7.32 10.36
C LYS A 146 0.27 6.27 9.27
N GLN A 147 -0.85 5.70 8.82
CA GLN A 147 -0.89 4.68 7.77
C GLN A 147 -1.22 5.31 6.43
N MET A 148 -0.39 5.05 5.41
CA MET A 148 -0.60 5.60 4.09
C MET A 148 -0.22 4.61 2.98
N ILE A 149 -1.00 4.61 1.92
CA ILE A 149 -0.75 3.87 0.68
C ILE A 149 -0.64 4.87 -0.47
N CYS A 150 0.37 4.71 -1.31
CA CYS A 150 0.58 5.56 -2.48
C CYS A 150 0.11 4.82 -3.73
N CYS A 151 -0.75 5.44 -4.52
CA CYS A 151 -1.23 4.91 -5.78
C CYS A 151 -0.70 5.75 -6.93
N CYS A 152 0.07 5.14 -7.83
CA CYS A 152 0.55 5.77 -9.05
C CYS A 152 -0.54 5.61 -10.12
N ASN A 153 -1.30 6.67 -10.36
CA ASN A 153 -2.46 6.70 -11.25
C ASN A 153 -2.08 7.13 -12.67
N LYS A 154 -2.96 6.85 -13.63
CA LYS A 154 -2.79 7.14 -15.07
C LYS A 154 -1.57 6.45 -15.70
N MET A 155 -1.19 5.27 -15.20
CA MET A 155 -0.08 4.50 -15.77
C MET A 155 -0.34 4.06 -17.21
N ASP A 156 -1.61 3.99 -17.63
CA ASP A 156 -2.06 3.74 -19.01
C ASP A 156 -1.72 4.90 -19.98
N ALA A 157 -1.57 6.12 -19.46
CA ALA A 157 -1.24 7.32 -20.24
C ALA A 157 0.26 7.66 -20.24
N THR A 158 1.10 6.81 -19.62
CA THR A 158 2.55 6.96 -19.70
C THR A 158 3.09 6.53 -21.06
N THR A 159 4.22 7.09 -21.48
CA THR A 159 4.91 6.74 -22.73
C THR A 159 6.30 6.21 -22.40
N PRO A 160 6.58 4.90 -22.53
CA PRO A 160 5.69 3.80 -22.92
C PRO A 160 4.64 3.47 -21.85
N LYS A 161 3.51 2.86 -22.26
CA LYS A 161 2.42 2.49 -21.34
C LYS A 161 2.95 1.56 -20.25
N TYR A 162 2.55 1.83 -19.00
CA TYR A 162 3.01 1.09 -17.82
C TYR A 162 4.54 1.00 -17.71
N SER A 163 5.25 2.08 -18.01
CA SER A 163 6.71 2.12 -17.92
C SER A 163 7.19 1.86 -16.49
N LYS A 164 8.00 0.81 -16.30
CA LYS A 164 8.64 0.50 -15.02
C LYS A 164 9.63 1.60 -14.60
N ALA A 165 10.38 2.16 -15.56
CA ALA A 165 11.33 3.22 -15.26
C ALA A 165 10.65 4.47 -14.66
N ARG A 166 9.47 4.83 -15.18
CA ARG A 166 8.67 5.95 -14.65
C ARG A 166 8.13 5.65 -13.26
N TYR A 167 7.65 4.42 -13.04
CA TYR A 167 7.21 4.01 -11.71
C TYR A 167 8.35 4.07 -10.68
N ASP A 168 9.52 3.53 -11.01
CA ASP A 168 10.68 3.52 -10.10
C ASP A 168 11.17 4.94 -9.77
N GLU A 169 11.11 5.86 -10.74
CA GLU A 169 11.38 7.30 -10.55
C GLU A 169 10.41 7.92 -9.53
N ILE A 170 9.11 7.74 -9.74
CA ILE A 170 8.05 8.26 -8.86
C ILE A 170 8.21 7.70 -7.44
N VAL A 171 8.43 6.39 -7.31
CA VAL A 171 8.63 5.73 -6.01
C VAL A 171 9.81 6.34 -5.28
N LYS A 172 10.93 6.56 -5.96
CA LYS A 172 12.15 7.12 -5.35
C LYS A 172 11.93 8.55 -4.85
N GLU A 173 11.37 9.42 -5.69
CA GLU A 173 11.13 10.83 -5.36
C GLU A 173 10.10 10.98 -4.23
N VAL A 174 8.99 10.25 -4.33
CA VAL A 174 7.91 10.29 -3.35
C VAL A 174 8.38 9.68 -2.02
N SER A 175 9.11 8.56 -2.03
CA SER A 175 9.66 7.97 -0.80
C SER A 175 10.62 8.91 -0.08
N SER A 176 11.47 9.61 -0.83
CA SER A 176 12.37 10.64 -0.29
C SER A 176 11.59 11.76 0.39
N TYR A 177 10.50 12.21 -0.23
CA TYR A 177 9.65 13.24 0.33
C TYR A 177 8.88 12.77 1.58
N LEU A 178 8.27 11.59 1.52
CA LEU A 178 7.51 11.03 2.65
C LEU A 178 8.39 10.79 3.88
N LYS A 179 9.65 10.40 3.66
CA LYS A 179 10.64 10.30 4.74
C LYS A 179 10.93 11.65 5.41
N LYS A 180 10.93 12.76 4.65
CA LYS A 180 11.10 14.12 5.21
C LYS A 180 9.88 14.58 6.00
N VAL A 181 8.67 14.16 5.59
CA VAL A 181 7.43 14.46 6.32
C VAL A 181 7.37 13.72 7.67
N GLY A 182 7.98 12.54 7.76
CA GLY A 182 8.02 11.72 8.98
C GLY A 182 7.39 10.34 8.82
N TYR A 183 6.95 9.97 7.61
CA TYR A 183 6.49 8.61 7.33
C TYR A 183 7.65 7.64 7.20
N ASN A 184 7.42 6.38 7.59
CA ASN A 184 8.37 5.30 7.33
C ASN A 184 8.14 4.74 5.91
N PRO A 185 9.08 4.91 4.95
CA PRO A 185 8.92 4.44 3.59
C PRO A 185 8.76 2.91 3.50
N ASP A 186 9.32 2.15 4.43
CA ASP A 186 9.25 0.67 4.41
C ASP A 186 7.82 0.15 4.65
N LYS A 187 6.98 0.96 5.32
CA LYS A 187 5.58 0.63 5.60
C LYS A 187 4.62 1.13 4.51
N ILE A 188 5.09 1.98 3.60
CA ILE A 188 4.27 2.58 2.56
C ILE A 188 4.32 1.69 1.32
N HIS A 189 3.15 1.28 0.85
CA HIS A 189 3.04 0.51 -0.38
C HIS A 189 2.76 1.43 -1.56
N PHE A 190 3.49 1.21 -2.66
CA PHE A 190 3.27 1.88 -3.93
C PHE A 190 2.54 0.95 -4.89
N VAL A 191 1.35 1.34 -5.35
CA VAL A 191 0.50 0.51 -6.22
C VAL A 191 0.27 1.22 -7.56
N PRO A 192 0.66 0.63 -8.70
CA PRO A 192 0.32 1.17 -10.01
C PRO A 192 -1.15 0.91 -10.32
N ILE A 193 -1.89 1.96 -10.67
CA ILE A 193 -3.31 1.91 -11.00
C ILE A 193 -3.63 2.70 -12.26
N SER A 194 -4.77 2.36 -12.87
CA SER A 194 -5.47 3.23 -13.82
C SER A 194 -6.91 3.43 -13.38
N GLY A 195 -7.25 4.67 -13.01
CA GLY A 195 -8.61 5.04 -12.62
C GLY A 195 -9.62 4.96 -13.76
N PHE A 196 -9.19 5.06 -15.03
CA PHE A 196 -10.09 5.06 -16.18
C PHE A 196 -10.41 3.65 -16.68
N GLU A 197 -9.39 2.83 -16.96
CA GLU A 197 -9.59 1.41 -17.37
C GLU A 197 -9.97 0.53 -16.17
N GLY A 198 -9.72 1.00 -14.94
CA GLY A 198 -9.92 0.23 -13.72
C GLY A 198 -8.90 -0.90 -13.55
N GLY A 199 -7.81 -0.88 -14.33
CA GLY A 199 -6.74 -1.86 -14.27
C GLY A 199 -5.85 -1.65 -13.05
N LEU A 200 -5.83 -2.64 -12.16
CA LEU A 200 -4.70 -2.89 -11.26
C LEU A 200 -3.82 -3.93 -11.94
N GLN A 201 -2.83 -3.50 -12.74
CA GLN A 201 -1.87 -4.44 -13.32
C GLN A 201 -0.76 -4.70 -12.30
N THR A 202 -1.06 -5.59 -11.37
CA THR A 202 -0.08 -6.57 -10.89
C THR A 202 -0.62 -7.94 -11.28
N SER A 203 0.27 -8.88 -11.63
CA SER A 203 0.03 -10.29 -11.98
C SER A 203 -1.18 -10.92 -11.25
N PRO A 204 -1.82 -12.02 -11.74
CA PRO A 204 -3.27 -12.34 -11.75
C PRO A 204 -4.00 -12.41 -10.38
N CYS A 205 -3.75 -11.46 -9.51
CA CYS A 205 -3.86 -11.66 -8.07
C CYS A 205 -4.35 -10.42 -7.35
N VAL A 206 -4.83 -9.35 -7.99
CA VAL A 206 -5.39 -8.22 -7.22
C VAL A 206 -6.63 -7.65 -7.91
N SER A 207 -7.76 -8.29 -7.63
CA SER A 207 -9.08 -7.71 -7.91
C SER A 207 -9.22 -6.37 -7.15
N PRO A 208 -10.17 -5.48 -7.52
CA PRO A 208 -10.49 -4.26 -6.74
C PRO A 208 -10.81 -4.61 -5.28
N PHE A 209 -11.39 -5.79 -5.08
CA PHE A 209 -11.64 -6.42 -3.79
C PHE A 209 -10.36 -6.69 -3.00
N ARG A 210 -9.25 -7.02 -3.67
CA ARG A 210 -7.90 -7.21 -3.11
C ARG A 210 -7.09 -5.94 -2.97
N MET A 211 -7.44 -4.85 -3.66
CA MET A 211 -6.94 -3.52 -3.33
C MET A 211 -7.59 -3.04 -2.04
N CYS A 212 -8.91 -3.15 -1.87
CA CYS A 212 -9.58 -2.89 -0.59
C CYS A 212 -9.17 -3.86 0.51
N THR A 213 -9.07 -5.17 0.22
CA THR A 213 -8.54 -6.11 1.22
C THR A 213 -7.02 -6.01 1.40
N ARG A 214 -6.17 -5.37 0.57
CA ARG A 214 -4.80 -5.00 1.00
C ARG A 214 -4.70 -3.60 1.62
N LEU A 215 -5.59 -2.69 1.24
CA LEU A 215 -5.83 -1.39 1.89
C LEU A 215 -6.24 -1.59 3.36
N VAL A 216 -6.87 -2.73 3.65
CA VAL A 216 -7.35 -3.08 5.00
C VAL A 216 -6.63 -4.31 5.60
N VAL A 217 -6.09 -5.24 4.80
CA VAL A 217 -5.19 -6.34 5.22
C VAL A 217 -3.73 -5.93 4.97
N LEU A 218 -3.36 -4.76 5.46
CA LEU A 218 -2.14 -4.72 6.23
C LEU A 218 -2.48 -5.38 7.56
N GLU A 219 -2.19 -6.68 7.65
CA GLU A 219 -1.84 -7.26 8.93
C GLU A 219 -0.99 -6.24 9.69
N LEU A 220 -1.57 -5.71 10.77
CA LEU A 220 -0.96 -5.79 12.08
C LEU A 220 0.10 -6.91 12.09
N SER A 221 1.35 -6.55 11.82
CA SER A 221 2.53 -7.19 12.41
C SER A 221 2.41 -8.69 12.73
N LEU A 222 2.27 -9.55 11.72
CA LEU A 222 2.40 -11.01 11.93
C LEU A 222 3.44 -11.68 11.02
N LEU A 223 3.78 -11.07 9.88
CA LEU A 223 4.89 -11.55 9.04
C LEU A 223 6.29 -11.13 9.52
N ASP A 224 6.40 -10.10 10.37
CA ASP A 224 7.67 -9.76 11.05
C ASP A 224 7.93 -10.63 12.29
N VAL A 225 6.88 -11.18 12.92
CA VAL A 225 7.03 -12.15 14.02
C VAL A 225 7.35 -13.55 13.47
N LEU A 226 6.74 -13.95 12.34
CA LEU A 226 7.03 -15.25 11.70
C LEU A 226 8.37 -15.32 10.96
N ARG A 227 8.99 -14.19 10.59
CA ARG A 227 10.39 -14.18 10.12
C ARG A 227 11.43 -14.25 11.23
N LEU A 228 11.10 -13.87 12.46
CA LEU A 228 11.97 -14.05 13.62
C LEU A 228 11.89 -15.46 14.23
N VAL A 229 10.79 -16.18 14.02
CA VAL A 229 10.63 -17.57 14.52
C VAL A 229 11.09 -18.64 13.50
N SER A 230 11.14 -18.32 12.20
CA SER A 230 11.68 -19.27 11.21
C SER A 230 13.20 -19.28 11.11
N LEU A 231 13.87 -18.20 11.52
CA LEU A 231 15.33 -18.13 11.62
C LEU A 231 15.88 -18.86 12.87
N SER A 232 15.08 -19.02 13.93
CA SER A 232 15.48 -19.76 15.12
C SER A 232 15.29 -21.28 14.98
N LEU A 233 14.25 -21.74 14.29
CA LEU A 233 14.02 -23.18 14.07
C LEU A 233 14.94 -23.80 13.03
N VAL A 234 15.34 -23.07 11.98
CA VAL A 234 16.33 -23.56 11.01
C VAL A 234 17.73 -23.61 11.63
N TRP A 235 18.07 -22.68 12.51
CA TRP A 235 19.30 -22.73 13.30
C TRP A 235 19.29 -23.82 14.38
N LEU A 236 18.16 -24.07 15.06
CA LEU A 236 18.00 -25.18 16.02
C LEU A 236 18.00 -26.55 15.34
N LEU A 237 17.45 -26.67 14.13
CA LEU A 237 17.54 -27.88 13.32
C LEU A 237 18.94 -28.09 12.74
N LEU A 238 19.66 -27.03 12.31
CA LEU A 238 21.04 -27.14 11.86
C LEU A 238 22.03 -27.40 13.02
N LEU A 239 21.85 -26.80 14.19
CA LEU A 239 22.61 -27.16 15.40
C LEU A 239 22.26 -28.59 15.87
N GLY A 240 20.98 -28.97 15.81
CA GLY A 240 20.51 -30.30 16.16
C GLY A 240 21.06 -31.37 15.22
N LEU A 241 21.11 -31.10 13.91
CA LEU A 241 21.69 -31.99 12.91
C LEU A 241 23.21 -32.07 13.03
N LEU A 242 23.89 -30.97 13.42
CA LEU A 242 25.34 -30.96 13.68
C LEU A 242 25.69 -31.73 14.96
N VAL A 243 24.86 -31.63 16.02
CA VAL A 243 25.01 -32.42 17.26
C VAL A 243 24.63 -33.90 17.05
N LEU A 244 23.71 -34.20 16.14
CA LEU A 244 23.35 -35.57 15.76
C LEU A 244 24.40 -36.21 14.83
N LEU A 245 25.01 -35.43 13.92
CA LEU A 245 26.15 -35.86 13.08
C LEU A 245 27.42 -36.10 13.91
N LEU A 246 27.60 -35.36 15.00
CA LEU A 246 28.65 -35.63 16.00
C LEU A 246 28.36 -36.83 16.92
N ARG A 247 27.10 -37.32 16.96
CA ARG A 247 26.70 -38.52 17.74
C ARG A 247 26.51 -39.78 16.91
N LEU A 248 26.52 -39.69 15.57
CA LEU A 248 26.35 -40.81 14.66
C LEU A 248 27.52 -40.89 13.67
N SER A 249 28.70 -41.18 14.18
CA SER A 249 29.73 -41.86 13.41
C SER A 249 30.29 -43.02 14.25
N PRO A 250 29.98 -44.28 13.90
CA PRO A 250 30.68 -45.44 14.43
C PRO A 250 31.87 -45.70 13.51
N LEU A 251 33.04 -45.17 13.84
CA LEU A 251 34.31 -45.72 13.37
C LEU A 251 35.08 -46.25 14.58
N ARG A 252 34.68 -47.44 15.02
CA ARG A 252 35.65 -48.42 15.52
C ARG A 252 36.46 -48.87 14.31
N CYS A 253 37.70 -48.41 14.21
CA CYS A 253 38.77 -49.17 13.60
C CYS A 253 39.82 -49.45 14.68
N THR A 254 40.32 -50.67 14.66
CA THR A 254 41.12 -51.41 15.62
C THR A 254 42.53 -50.86 15.85
N MET A 255 43.02 -50.86 17.10
CA MET A 255 44.35 -51.43 17.43
C MET A 255 44.55 -51.68 18.94
N ARG A 256 45.34 -52.73 19.21
CA ARG A 256 45.45 -53.53 20.44
C ARG A 256 46.21 -52.85 21.59
N LEU A 257 45.79 -53.11 22.83
CA LEU A 257 46.65 -53.11 24.02
C LEU A 257 46.96 -54.56 24.41
N SER A 258 48.24 -54.97 24.37
CA SER A 258 48.71 -56.17 25.08
C SER A 258 49.69 -55.78 26.18
N ARG A 259 49.44 -56.30 27.39
CA ARG A 259 50.26 -56.20 28.61
C ARG A 259 51.62 -56.89 28.40
N ARG A 260 52.77 -56.35 28.83
CA ARG A 260 53.48 -56.46 30.15
C ARG A 260 54.99 -56.19 29.90
N PRO A 261 55.90 -56.09 30.90
CA PRO A 261 55.77 -55.76 32.33
C PRO A 261 56.77 -54.66 32.81
N PHE A 262 56.59 -54.18 34.04
CA PHE A 262 57.61 -53.49 34.85
C PHE A 262 58.83 -54.40 35.12
N PRO A 263 60.01 -53.83 35.46
CA PRO A 263 60.39 -53.83 36.88
C PRO A 263 61.09 -52.55 37.37
N VAL A 264 61.35 -52.59 38.68
CA VAL A 264 61.69 -51.57 39.67
C VAL A 264 63.19 -51.18 39.64
N THR A 265 63.53 -50.14 40.41
CA THR A 265 64.84 -49.69 40.98
C THR A 265 65.57 -48.56 40.22
N MET A 266 65.73 -47.34 40.77
CA MET A 266 66.50 -46.81 41.93
C MET A 266 67.93 -46.39 41.56
N LEU A 267 68.34 -45.20 42.04
CA LEU A 267 69.72 -44.66 42.17
C LEU A 267 70.40 -44.26 40.85
N ALA A 268 71.34 -43.31 40.76
CA ALA A 268 71.86 -42.22 41.56
C ALA A 268 72.81 -41.44 40.63
N SER A 269 73.09 -40.19 41.00
CA SER A 269 74.26 -39.35 40.65
C SER A 269 75.33 -39.88 39.66
N THR A 270 75.71 -39.03 38.70
CA THR A 270 76.99 -38.27 38.70
C THR A 270 76.87 -37.10 37.73
#